data_AF-A0A415C363-F1
#
_entry.id   AF-A0A415C363-F1
#
_cell.length_a   1.000
_cell.length_b   1.000
_cell.length_c   1.000
_cell.angle_alpha   90.00
_cell.angle_beta   90.00
_cell.angle_gamma   90.00
#
_symmetry.space_group_name_H-M   'P 1'
#
loop_
_entity.id
_entity.type
_entity.pdbx_description
1 polymer ?
#
loop_
_entity_poly.entity_id
_entity_poly.type
_entity_poly.pdbx_seq_one_letter_code
_entity_poly.pdbx_strand_id
1 'polypeptide(L)' 'MVTNVSEKDKTLQEVIDWCERLETEGRRLAYALLLQNEMDAYGAVIGQVNAYGKIADHCRSMSSEVPNQSEDAK' A
#
# COMPACT_ATOMS: atom_id res chain seq x y z
N MET A 1 -23.20 12.20 -12.14
CA MET A 1 -22.62 11.58 -10.94
C MET A 1 -21.19 11.16 -11.28
N VAL A 2 -20.18 11.91 -10.80
CA VAL A 2 -18.73 11.70 -11.08
C VAL A 2 -17.88 11.86 -9.81
N THR A 3 -18.48 12.36 -8.72
CA THR A 3 -17.81 12.60 -7.44
C THR A 3 -17.26 11.33 -6.81
N ASN A 4 -18.01 10.23 -6.86
CA ASN A 4 -17.67 9.00 -6.14
C ASN A 4 -16.41 8.30 -6.69
N VAL A 5 -16.15 8.41 -8.00
CA VAL A 5 -14.93 7.84 -8.62
C VAL A 5 -13.70 8.67 -8.24
N SER A 6 -13.81 10.00 -8.29
CA SER A 6 -12.73 10.92 -7.91
C SER A 6 -12.34 10.80 -6.44
N GLU A 7 -13.33 10.67 -5.55
CA GLU A 7 -13.07 10.49 -4.12
C GLU A 7 -12.44 9.12 -3.82
N LYS A 8 -12.93 8.04 -4.46
CA LYS A 8 -12.31 6.71 -4.36
C LYS A 8 -10.83 6.75 -4.77
N ASP A 9 -10.54 7.33 -5.94
CA ASP A 9 -9.18 7.35 -6.47
C ASP A 9 -8.24 8.19 -5.61
N LYS A 10 -8.75 9.29 -5.04
CA LYS A 10 -8.02 10.09 -4.04
C LYS A 10 -7.71 9.27 -2.79
N THR A 11 -8.69 8.56 -2.24
CA THR A 11 -8.47 7.73 -1.05
C THR A 11 -7.49 6.59 -1.32
N LEU A 12 -7.58 5.94 -2.48
CA LEU A 12 -6.61 4.91 -2.87
C LEU A 12 -5.20 5.48 -2.99
N GLN A 13 -5.06 6.69 -3.53
CA GLN A 13 -3.76 7.37 -3.60
C GLN A 13 -3.18 7.69 -2.21
N GLU A 14 -4.01 8.17 -1.27
CA GLU A 14 -3.58 8.43 0.11
C GLU A 14 -3.09 7.16 0.82
N VAL A 15 -3.73 6.01 0.56
CA VAL A 15 -3.31 4.71 1.10
C VAL A 15 -2.00 4.25 0.46
N ILE A 16 -1.82 4.44 -0.85
CA ILE A 16 -0.58 4.13 -1.56
C ILE A 16 0.58 4.94 -0.96
N ASP A 17 0.43 6.26 -0.84
CA ASP A 17 1.46 7.15 -0.30
C ASP A 17 1.83 6.77 1.15
N TRP A 18 0.82 6.41 1.96
CA TRP A 18 1.04 5.94 3.32
C TRP A 18 1.83 4.63 3.37
N CYS A 19 1.49 3.66 2.51
CA CYS A 19 2.19 2.38 2.42
C CYS A 19 3.65 2.57 1.99
N GLU A 20 3.92 3.37 0.95
CA GLU A 20 5.28 3.62 0.44
C GLU A 20 6.16 4.32 1.47
N ARG A 21 5.59 5.24 2.25
CA ARG A 21 6.27 5.87 3.38
C ARG A 21 6.67 4.85 4.44
N LEU A 22 5.74 4.01 4.89
CA LEU A 22 6.01 2.98 5.89
C LEU A 22 6.98 1.92 5.39
N GLU A 23 6.94 1.59 4.10
CA GLU A 23 7.89 0.68 3.47
C GLU A 23 9.32 1.25 3.51
N THR A 24 9.47 2.55 3.24
CA THR A 24 10.76 3.26 3.30
C THR A 24 11.29 3.36 4.73
N GLU A 25 10.44 3.79 5.68
CA GLU A 25 10.81 3.90 7.10
C GLU A 25 11.14 2.52 7.69
N GLY A 26 10.32 1.52 7.38
CA GLY A 26 10.51 0.13 7.80
C GLY A 26 11.78 -0.49 7.21
N ARG A 27 12.13 -0.22 5.95
CA ARG A 27 13.41 -0.68 5.37
C ARG A 27 14.61 -0.07 6.07
N ARG A 28 14.56 1.22 6.42
CA ARG A 28 15.63 1.87 7.20
C ARG A 28 15.79 1.22 8.56
N LEU A 29 14.69 0.90 9.25
CA LEU A 29 14.73 0.19 10.52
C LEU A 29 15.27 -1.24 10.37
N ALA A 30 14.80 -1.99 9.36
CA ALA A 30 15.28 -3.33 9.08
C ALA A 30 16.81 -3.34 8.83
N TYR A 31 17.33 -2.38 8.06
CA TYR A 31 18.77 -2.26 7.86
C TYR A 31 19.53 -2.01 9.17
N ALA A 32 19.01 -1.17 10.05
CA ALA A 32 19.61 -0.93 11.36
C ALA A 32 19.61 -2.20 12.26
N LEU A 33 18.51 -2.95 12.27
CA LEU A 33 18.40 -4.21 13.02
C LEU A 33 19.34 -5.28 12.47
N LEU A 34 19.48 -5.36 11.15
CA LEU A 34 20.42 -6.26 10.49
C LEU A 34 21.87 -5.96 10.91
N LEU A 35 22.26 -4.68 10.95
CA LEU A 35 23.59 -4.27 11.42
C LEU A 35 23.82 -4.61 12.91
N GLN A 36 22.77 -4.66 13.71
CA GLN A 36 22.82 -5.06 15.12
C GLN A 36 22.70 -6.58 15.32
N ASN A 37 22.55 -7.36 14.24
CA ASN A 37 22.32 -8.81 14.27
C ASN A 37 21.04 -9.21 15.04
N GLU A 38 20.06 -8.32 15.12
CA GLU A 38 18.75 -8.55 15.74
C GLU A 38 17.79 -9.22 14.75
N MET A 39 18.07 -10.50 14.43
CA MET A 39 17.44 -11.19 13.29
C MET A 39 15.95 -11.47 13.46
N ASP A 40 15.45 -11.69 14.68
CA ASP A 40 14.03 -11.90 14.95
C ASP A 40 13.23 -10.62 14.68
N ALA A 41 13.70 -9.49 15.21
CA ALA A 41 13.10 -8.18 14.96
C ALA A 41 13.21 -7.78 13.48
N TYR A 42 14.35 -8.04 12.85
CA TYR A 42 14.54 -7.83 11.41
C TYR A 42 13.50 -8.60 10.59
N GLY A 43 13.30 -9.89 10.89
CA GLY A 43 12.35 -10.75 10.21
C GLY A 43 10.91 -10.23 10.32
N ALA A 44 10.51 -9.76 11.49
CA ALA A 44 9.20 -9.15 11.70
C ALA A 44 9.03 -7.86 10.88
N VAL A 45 10.01 -6.96 10.92
CA VAL A 45 9.94 -5.68 10.20
C VAL A 45 9.95 -5.88 8.69
N ILE A 46 10.77 -6.77 8.14
CA ILE A 46 10.79 -7.01 6.69
C ILE A 46 9.50 -7.67 6.20
N GLY A 47 8.86 -8.50 7.05
CA GLY A 47 7.52 -9.03 6.79
C GLY A 47 6.46 -7.92 6.67
N GLN A 48 6.49 -6.94 7.58
CA GLN A 48 5.59 -5.78 7.53
C GLN A 48 5.83 -4.91 6.30
N VAL A 49 7.09 -4.59 6.00
CA VAL A 49 7.50 -3.84 4.78
C VAL A 49 6.93 -4.50 3.53
N ASN A 50 7.09 -5.82 3.39
CA ASN A 50 6.56 -6.55 2.23
C ASN A 50 5.02 -6.51 2.17
N ALA A 51 4.34 -6.47 3.32
CA ALA A 51 2.89 -6.34 3.36
C ALA A 51 2.44 -4.96 2.84
N TYR A 52 3.11 -3.87 3.24
CA TYR A 52 2.80 -2.53 2.74
C TYR A 52 2.96 -2.42 1.22
N GLY A 53 4.05 -2.98 0.66
CA GLY A 53 4.24 -3.01 -0.80
C GLY A 53 3.09 -3.73 -1.52
N LYS A 54 2.65 -4.88 -1.00
CA LYS A 54 1.50 -5.63 -1.56
C LYS A 54 0.19 -4.86 -1.47
N ILE A 55 -0.04 -4.12 -0.38
CA ILE A 55 -1.24 -3.29 -0.23
C ILE A 55 -1.22 -2.15 -1.25
N ALA A 56 -0.09 -1.46 -1.41
CA ALA A 56 0.06 -0.39 -2.40
C ALA A 56 -0.19 -0.89 -3.83
N ASP A 57 0.36 -2.06 -4.19
CA ASP A 57 0.14 -2.68 -5.49
C ASP A 57 -1.33 -3.06 -5.72
N HIS A 58 -2.00 -3.58 -4.69
CA HIS A 58 -3.43 -3.88 -4.77
C HIS A 58 -4.27 -2.61 -4.97
N CYS A 59 -3.98 -1.54 -4.23
CA CYS A 59 -4.66 -0.25 -4.40
C CYS A 59 -4.44 0.32 -5.82
N ARG A 60 -3.24 0.23 -6.38
CA ARG A 60 -2.96 0.62 -7.78
C ARG A 60 -3.82 -0.15 -8.78
N SER A 61 -4.01 -1.45 -8.56
CA SER A 61 -4.90 -2.27 -9.39
C SER A 61 -6.34 -1.75 -9.35
N MET A 62 -6.86 -1.41 -8.16
CA MET A 62 -8.22 -0.89 -8.00
C MET A 62 -8.42 0.52 -8.56
N SER A 63 -7.38 1.36 -8.59
CA SER A 63 -7.42 2.66 -9.28
C SER A 63 -7.46 2.51 -10.80
N SER A 64 -6.97 1.38 -11.31
CA SER A 64 -6.92 1.07 -12.75
C SER A 64 -8.20 0.40 -13.26
N GLU A 65 -9.02 -0.13 -12.37
CA GLU A 65 -10.32 -0.71 -12.72
C GLU A 65 -11.26 0.40 -13.21
N VAL A 66 -11.50 0.43 -14.52
CA VAL A 66 -12.55 1.23 -15.17
C VAL A 66 -13.88 0.95 -14.46
N PRO A 67 -14.73 1.96 -14.16
CA PRO A 67 -16.00 1.73 -13.51
C PRO A 67 -16.79 0.69 -14.29
N ASN A 68 -17.10 -0.43 -13.64
CA ASN A 68 -17.93 -1.47 -14.22
C ASN A 68 -19.30 -0.83 -14.50
N GLN A 69 -19.61 -0.50 -15.77
CA GLN A 69 -20.88 0.12 -16.17
C GLN A 69 -22.10 -0.81 -15.96
N SER A 70 -21.93 -1.96 -15.31
CA SER A 70 -23.00 -2.93 -15.08
C SER A 70 -23.90 -2.60 -13.88
N GLU A 71 -23.61 -1.58 -13.07
CA GLU A 71 -24.50 -1.16 -11.97
C GLU A 71 -25.68 -0.29 -12.43
N ASP A 72 -25.72 0.14 -13.70
CA ASP A 72 -26.80 0.98 -14.28
C ASP A 72 -27.71 0.22 -15.25
N ALA A 73 -27.76 -1.12 -15.18
CA ALA A 73 -28.79 -1.91 -15.86
C ALA A 73 -29.99 -2.13 -14.92
N LYS A 74 -30.90 -1.17 -14.87
CA LYS A 74 -32.25 -1.35 -14.30
C LYS A 74 -33.32 -1.06 -15.34
#